data_AF-A0A7C2DZ78-F1
#
_entry.id   AF-A0A7C2DZ78-F1
#
_cell.length_a   1.000
_cell.length_b   1.000
_cell.length_c   1.000
_cell.angle_alpha   90.00
_cell.angle_beta   90.00
_cell.angle_gamma   90.00
#
_symmetry.space_group_name_H-M   'P 1'
#
loop_
_entity.id
_entity.type
_entity.pdbx_description
1 polymer ?
#
loop_
_entity_poly.entity_id
_entity_poly.type
_entity_poly.pdbx_seq_one_letter_code
_entity_poly.pdbx_strand_id
1 'polypeptide(L)'
;MKTEYLITFDAKDELCTSVEKFKNLLSAHSSISFGKKDKVSYSSKEFCYQLAQGTLTDGSLYYDLTLEVTEPEDQETFKDLLREVRRICTKTSGRNSIVLHDGVGEEYCQQGYPIIYKTENLMRKLIAKFMAISIGYDWSDASTPKEVLDSVRVEGKKEKSNFLHEVDFIQLSNFLFKKYNKADSSRFLDSLKEKFDDEVIKVGDLKSFSPFTNWEKYFSKKVNCDSEYLRSRWERLYEYRCKIAHCKGITKQELDDLVSISNDIGEKIQAALDSIGDVHIAESEREELAENFSGTASTGAAEFIAKYNKLIALTKSVCELTSNEKDIYSKHDTNKTNIRMQSQYLCGAKGVIDKGVAELISKAQIFRNKLVHRVGIVEISESELIEETASIDTIVDALSSLNPESLERLKGIDLRNPQQSEEQE
;
A
#
# COMPACT_ATOMS: atom_id res chain seq x y z
N MET A 1 -21.22 -27.75 -9.78
CA MET A 1 -20.05 -27.74 -8.88
C MET A 1 -19.37 -29.10 -8.96
N LYS A 2 -18.06 -29.12 -9.22
CA LYS A 2 -17.27 -30.35 -9.39
C LYS A 2 -16.20 -30.42 -8.29
N THR A 3 -15.88 -31.59 -7.77
CA THR A 3 -14.75 -31.77 -6.83
C THR A 3 -14.00 -33.06 -7.16
N GLU A 4 -12.68 -32.97 -7.18
CA GLU A 4 -11.80 -34.05 -7.63
C GLU A 4 -10.76 -34.35 -6.55
N TYR A 5 -10.65 -35.62 -6.18
CA TYR A 5 -9.76 -36.12 -5.16
C TYR A 5 -8.84 -37.20 -5.72
N LEU A 6 -7.57 -37.12 -5.34
CA LEU A 6 -6.63 -38.22 -5.45
C LEU A 6 -6.44 -38.87 -4.07
N ILE A 7 -6.92 -40.09 -3.94
CA ILE A 7 -6.96 -40.85 -2.69
C ILE A 7 -5.98 -42.01 -2.81
N THR A 8 -5.08 -42.18 -1.84
CA THR A 8 -4.03 -43.21 -1.89
C THR A 8 -4.19 -44.22 -0.77
N PHE A 9 -3.84 -45.48 -1.04
CA PHE A 9 -3.80 -46.58 -0.08
C PHE A 9 -2.43 -47.26 -0.15
N ASP A 10 -1.82 -47.52 1.00
CA ASP A 10 -0.52 -48.21 1.06
C ASP A 10 -0.67 -49.65 0.55
N ALA A 11 0.29 -50.10 -0.24
CA ALA A 11 0.31 -51.47 -0.74
C ALA A 11 0.35 -52.51 0.40
N LYS A 12 0.94 -52.15 1.54
CA LYS A 12 1.10 -53.05 2.71
C LYS A 12 -0.19 -53.33 3.45
N ASP A 13 -1.17 -52.44 3.35
CA ASP A 13 -2.42 -52.55 4.11
C ASP A 13 -3.40 -53.54 3.47
N GLU A 14 -3.18 -53.92 2.20
CA GLU A 14 -4.08 -54.77 1.40
C GLU A 14 -5.55 -54.28 1.35
N LEU A 15 -5.76 -53.00 1.66
CA LEU A 15 -7.07 -52.33 1.66
C LEU A 15 -7.40 -51.78 0.28
N CYS A 16 -8.70 -51.79 -0.06
CA CYS A 16 -9.22 -51.21 -1.31
C CYS A 16 -8.44 -51.64 -2.56
N THR A 17 -8.18 -52.95 -2.73
CA THR A 17 -7.38 -53.49 -3.86
C THR A 17 -8.08 -53.42 -5.22
N SER A 18 -9.35 -53.05 -5.27
CA SER A 18 -10.14 -52.91 -6.50
C SER A 18 -11.17 -51.78 -6.39
N VAL A 19 -11.60 -51.24 -7.53
CA VAL A 19 -12.71 -50.28 -7.66
C VAL A 19 -13.95 -50.72 -6.85
N GLU A 20 -14.31 -51.99 -6.90
CA GLU A 20 -15.48 -52.50 -6.18
C GLU A 20 -15.28 -52.44 -4.66
N LYS A 21 -14.10 -52.83 -4.15
CA LYS A 21 -13.77 -52.70 -2.72
C LYS A 21 -13.77 -51.23 -2.28
N PHE A 22 -13.28 -50.32 -3.11
CA PHE A 22 -13.31 -48.88 -2.82
C PHE A 22 -14.76 -48.34 -2.76
N LYS A 23 -15.63 -48.74 -3.68
CA LYS A 23 -17.06 -48.41 -3.62
C LYS A 23 -17.74 -48.98 -2.39
N ASN A 24 -17.41 -50.22 -2.01
CA ASN A 24 -17.92 -50.86 -0.81
C ASN A 24 -17.45 -50.15 0.46
N LEU A 25 -16.20 -49.65 0.49
CA LEU A 25 -15.70 -48.82 1.59
C LEU A 25 -16.57 -47.57 1.78
N LEU A 26 -16.82 -46.83 0.69
CA LEU A 26 -17.65 -45.62 0.75
C LEU A 26 -19.10 -45.97 1.13
N SER A 27 -19.64 -47.08 0.62
CA SER A 27 -20.99 -47.59 0.93
C SER A 27 -21.12 -48.19 2.33
N ALA A 28 -20.03 -48.33 3.09
CA ALA A 28 -20.11 -48.71 4.49
C ALA A 28 -20.81 -47.62 5.33
N HIS A 29 -20.85 -46.39 4.84
CA HIS A 29 -21.70 -45.34 5.38
C HIS A 29 -23.14 -45.54 4.90
N SER A 30 -24.09 -45.69 5.83
CA SER A 30 -25.49 -46.04 5.52
C SER A 30 -26.18 -45.10 4.53
N SER A 31 -25.78 -43.84 4.50
CA SER A 31 -26.34 -42.84 3.58
C SER A 31 -25.70 -42.82 2.19
N ILE A 32 -24.58 -43.53 1.94
CA ILE A 32 -23.89 -43.54 0.64
C ILE A 32 -24.18 -44.85 -0.07
N SER A 33 -24.62 -44.79 -1.33
CA SER A 33 -24.75 -45.98 -2.16
C SER A 33 -24.36 -45.72 -3.62
N PHE A 34 -23.69 -46.69 -4.23
CA PHE A 34 -23.36 -46.66 -5.65
C PHE A 34 -24.44 -47.42 -6.42
N GLY A 35 -25.20 -46.68 -7.23
CA GLY A 35 -26.29 -47.22 -8.03
C GLY A 35 -25.87 -47.50 -9.47
N LYS A 36 -26.58 -46.90 -10.43
CA LYS A 36 -26.24 -46.95 -11.87
C LYS A 36 -24.78 -46.54 -12.12
N LYS A 37 -24.21 -46.98 -13.25
CA LYS A 37 -22.79 -46.90 -13.59
C LYS A 37 -22.09 -45.58 -13.19
N ASP A 38 -22.75 -44.44 -13.35
CA ASP A 38 -22.15 -43.11 -13.19
C ASP A 38 -22.84 -42.23 -12.12
N LYS A 39 -23.63 -42.83 -11.22
CA LYS A 39 -24.36 -42.10 -10.15
C LYS A 39 -24.06 -42.65 -8.76
N VAL A 40 -23.84 -41.74 -7.81
CA VAL A 40 -23.75 -42.01 -6.37
C VAL A 40 -24.93 -41.36 -5.67
N SER A 41 -25.61 -42.11 -4.80
CA SER A 41 -26.70 -41.60 -3.98
C SER A 41 -26.18 -41.20 -2.60
N TYR A 42 -26.61 -40.04 -2.12
CA TYR A 42 -26.41 -39.60 -0.74
C TYR A 42 -27.67 -38.97 -0.17
N SER A 43 -28.17 -39.48 0.94
CA SER A 43 -29.37 -38.95 1.62
C SER A 43 -30.57 -38.72 0.67
N SER A 44 -30.85 -39.72 -0.17
CA SER A 44 -31.93 -39.70 -1.19
C SER A 44 -31.75 -38.73 -2.36
N LYS A 45 -30.55 -38.14 -2.54
CA LYS A 45 -30.16 -37.34 -3.71
C LYS A 45 -29.11 -38.07 -4.55
N GLU A 46 -29.13 -37.87 -5.87
CA GLU A 46 -28.19 -38.52 -6.80
C GLU A 46 -27.19 -37.52 -7.39
N PHE A 47 -25.90 -37.85 -7.30
CA PHE A 47 -24.79 -37.05 -7.81
C PHE A 47 -24.04 -37.81 -8.89
N CYS A 48 -23.47 -37.08 -9.85
CA CYS A 48 -22.58 -37.68 -10.86
C CYS A 48 -21.25 -38.02 -10.21
N TYR A 49 -20.65 -39.15 -10.58
CA TYR A 49 -19.28 -39.47 -10.19
C TYR A 49 -18.49 -40.09 -11.34
N GLN A 50 -17.18 -39.87 -11.32
CA GLN A 50 -16.22 -40.58 -12.16
C GLN A 50 -15.13 -41.14 -11.25
N LEU A 51 -14.69 -42.37 -11.54
CA LEU A 51 -13.72 -43.07 -10.71
C LEU A 51 -12.70 -43.79 -11.59
N ALA A 52 -11.44 -43.42 -11.47
CA ALA A 52 -10.32 -44.14 -12.06
C ALA A 52 -9.44 -44.75 -10.96
N GLN A 53 -8.78 -45.86 -11.28
CA GLN A 53 -7.83 -46.54 -10.41
C GLN A 53 -6.47 -46.62 -11.12
N GLY A 54 -5.39 -46.44 -10.36
CA GLY A 54 -4.05 -46.71 -10.85
C GLY A 54 -3.08 -47.05 -9.72
N THR A 55 -1.80 -47.12 -10.07
CA THR A 55 -0.71 -47.49 -9.16
C THR A 55 0.36 -46.40 -9.17
N LEU A 56 0.90 -46.09 -7.99
CA LEU A 56 2.03 -45.17 -7.81
C LEU A 56 3.37 -45.89 -7.99
N THR A 57 4.46 -45.13 -8.05
CA THR A 57 5.82 -45.66 -8.26
C THR A 57 6.31 -46.57 -7.12
N ASP A 58 5.77 -46.41 -5.92
CA ASP A 58 6.07 -47.22 -4.74
C ASP A 58 5.18 -48.47 -4.63
N GLY A 59 4.30 -48.72 -5.61
CA GLY A 59 3.34 -49.81 -5.62
C GLY A 59 2.04 -49.52 -4.87
N SER A 60 1.92 -48.37 -4.18
CA SER A 60 0.65 -47.93 -3.56
C SER A 60 -0.45 -47.78 -4.61
N LEU A 61 -1.70 -48.03 -4.24
CA LEU A 61 -2.85 -47.80 -5.12
C LEU A 61 -3.35 -46.37 -4.97
N TYR A 62 -3.82 -45.79 -6.08
CA TYR A 62 -4.55 -44.53 -6.05
C TYR A 62 -5.91 -44.66 -6.71
N TYR A 63 -6.85 -43.85 -6.22
CA TYR A 63 -8.16 -43.62 -6.77
C TYR A 63 -8.32 -42.14 -7.09
N ASP A 64 -8.63 -41.85 -8.34
CA ASP A 64 -9.03 -40.53 -8.80
C ASP A 64 -10.57 -40.48 -8.83
N LEU A 65 -11.14 -39.79 -7.84
CA LEU A 65 -12.57 -39.68 -7.62
C LEU A 65 -13.01 -38.25 -7.94
N THR A 66 -13.81 -38.11 -8.99
CA THR A 66 -14.57 -36.90 -9.29
C THR A 66 -16.00 -37.06 -8.83
N LEU A 67 -16.53 -36.05 -8.15
CA LEU A 67 -17.93 -35.91 -7.75
C LEU A 67 -18.49 -34.60 -8.30
N GLU A 68 -19.72 -34.61 -8.77
CA GLU A 68 -20.34 -33.43 -9.38
C GLU A 68 -21.83 -33.32 -9.05
N VAL A 69 -22.25 -32.08 -8.76
CA VAL A 69 -23.65 -31.66 -8.61
C VAL A 69 -23.99 -30.60 -9.65
N THR A 70 -25.10 -30.78 -10.35
CA THR A 70 -25.65 -29.82 -11.31
C THR A 70 -26.75 -28.95 -10.70
N GLU A 71 -27.58 -29.53 -9.84
CA GLU A 71 -28.74 -28.86 -9.25
C GLU A 71 -28.33 -27.98 -8.05
N PRO A 72 -28.58 -26.66 -8.06
CA PRO A 72 -28.22 -25.76 -6.97
C PRO A 72 -28.85 -26.13 -5.61
N GLU A 73 -30.07 -26.65 -5.63
CA GLU A 73 -30.81 -27.05 -4.42
C GLU A 73 -30.15 -28.21 -3.65
N ASP A 74 -29.29 -28.99 -4.29
CA ASP A 74 -28.62 -30.15 -3.70
C ASP A 74 -27.20 -29.85 -3.22
N GLN A 75 -26.72 -28.61 -3.35
CA GLN A 75 -25.35 -28.22 -3.02
C GLN A 75 -24.97 -28.46 -1.55
N GLU A 76 -25.87 -28.22 -0.61
CA GLU A 76 -25.57 -28.42 0.81
C GLU A 76 -25.41 -29.91 1.13
N THR A 77 -26.32 -30.73 0.61
CA THR A 77 -26.24 -32.20 0.69
C THR A 77 -24.97 -32.72 0.00
N PHE A 78 -24.56 -32.10 -1.11
CA PHE A 78 -23.31 -32.42 -1.79
C PHE A 78 -22.08 -32.08 -0.94
N LYS A 79 -22.06 -30.93 -0.25
CA LYS A 79 -20.96 -30.55 0.66
C LYS A 79 -20.82 -31.56 1.82
N ASP A 80 -21.94 -32.05 2.34
CA ASP A 80 -21.95 -33.11 3.35
C ASP A 80 -21.40 -34.44 2.79
N LEU A 81 -21.79 -34.84 1.58
CA LEU A 81 -21.22 -36.01 0.89
C LEU A 81 -19.69 -35.90 0.78
N LEU A 82 -19.18 -34.76 0.29
CA LEU A 82 -17.74 -34.52 0.17
C LEU A 82 -17.02 -34.64 1.52
N ARG A 83 -17.63 -34.13 2.60
CA ARG A 83 -17.08 -34.26 3.96
C ARG A 83 -17.00 -35.72 4.41
N GLU A 84 -18.07 -36.49 4.23
CA GLU A 84 -18.08 -37.90 4.64
C GLU A 84 -17.13 -38.75 3.79
N VAL A 85 -17.04 -38.52 2.47
CA VAL A 85 -16.07 -39.19 1.59
C VAL A 85 -14.64 -38.95 2.09
N ARG A 86 -14.25 -37.69 2.30
CA ARG A 86 -12.91 -37.37 2.85
C ARG A 86 -12.67 -38.05 4.18
N ARG A 87 -13.65 -38.00 5.09
CA ARG A 87 -13.56 -38.61 6.43
C ARG A 87 -13.37 -40.12 6.37
N ILE A 88 -14.13 -40.83 5.54
CA ILE A 88 -14.04 -42.28 5.36
C ILE A 88 -12.68 -42.64 4.78
N CYS A 89 -12.27 -41.95 3.71
CA CYS A 89 -11.00 -42.21 3.03
C CYS A 89 -9.82 -41.97 3.98
N THR A 90 -9.73 -40.81 4.64
CA THR A 90 -8.62 -40.50 5.55
C THR A 90 -8.54 -41.44 6.74
N LYS A 91 -9.68 -41.84 7.32
CA LYS A 91 -9.70 -42.82 8.41
C LYS A 91 -9.21 -44.20 7.99
N THR A 92 -9.50 -44.60 6.75
CA THR A 92 -9.22 -45.96 6.27
C THR A 92 -7.83 -46.08 5.68
N SER A 93 -7.38 -45.08 4.91
CA SER A 93 -6.04 -45.10 4.30
C SER A 93 -4.93 -44.62 5.24
N GLY A 94 -5.27 -43.94 6.34
CA GLY A 94 -4.29 -43.26 7.19
C GLY A 94 -3.56 -42.09 6.51
N ARG A 95 -3.97 -41.71 5.29
CA ARG A 95 -3.37 -40.66 4.47
C ARG A 95 -4.41 -39.59 4.13
N ASN A 96 -3.99 -38.33 4.02
CA ASN A 96 -4.88 -37.27 3.57
C ASN A 96 -5.15 -37.40 2.07
N SER A 97 -6.41 -37.23 1.67
CA SER A 97 -6.79 -37.11 0.27
C SER A 97 -6.22 -35.82 -0.31
N ILE A 98 -5.61 -35.89 -1.48
CA ILE A 98 -5.13 -34.72 -2.21
C ILE A 98 -6.31 -34.16 -3.00
N VAL A 99 -6.60 -32.87 -2.85
CA VAL A 99 -7.66 -32.20 -3.61
C VAL A 99 -7.05 -31.67 -4.91
N LEU A 100 -7.49 -32.22 -6.05
CA LEU A 100 -7.04 -31.79 -7.38
C LEU A 100 -7.89 -30.62 -7.89
N HIS A 101 -9.17 -30.61 -7.55
CA HIS A 101 -10.10 -29.53 -7.87
C HIS A 101 -11.11 -29.35 -6.73
N ASP A 102 -11.16 -28.15 -6.14
CA ASP A 102 -12.07 -27.80 -5.05
C ASP A 102 -13.21 -26.89 -5.56
N GLY A 103 -14.29 -27.49 -6.03
CA GLY A 103 -15.45 -26.71 -6.50
C GLY A 103 -16.20 -25.98 -5.40
N VAL A 104 -16.07 -26.40 -4.13
CA VAL A 104 -16.70 -25.68 -3.00
C VAL A 104 -15.92 -24.39 -2.73
N GLY A 105 -14.59 -24.49 -2.63
CA GLY A 105 -13.72 -23.33 -2.51
C GLY A 105 -13.81 -22.40 -3.72
N GLU A 106 -13.94 -22.95 -4.93
CA GLU A 106 -14.16 -22.18 -6.15
C GLU A 106 -15.47 -21.39 -6.11
N GLU A 107 -16.58 -22.02 -5.72
CA GLU A 107 -17.88 -21.33 -5.56
C GLU A 107 -17.76 -20.15 -4.59
N TYR A 108 -17.09 -20.34 -3.45
CA TYR A 108 -16.90 -19.26 -2.48
C TYR A 108 -15.98 -18.15 -3.00
N CYS A 109 -14.94 -18.49 -3.77
CA CYS A 109 -14.11 -17.51 -4.47
C CYS A 109 -14.93 -16.69 -5.49
N GLN A 110 -15.80 -17.34 -6.27
CA GLN A 110 -16.69 -16.67 -7.23
C GLN A 110 -17.67 -15.71 -6.53
N GLN A 111 -18.14 -16.05 -5.33
CA GLN A 111 -18.98 -15.16 -4.52
C GLN A 111 -18.18 -14.01 -3.87
N GLY A 112 -16.97 -14.28 -3.39
CA GLY A 112 -16.13 -13.30 -2.70
C GLY A 112 -15.52 -12.25 -3.63
N TYR A 113 -15.16 -12.63 -4.87
CA TYR A 113 -14.48 -11.73 -5.80
C TYR A 113 -15.26 -10.44 -6.10
N PRO A 114 -16.57 -10.47 -6.43
CA PRO A 114 -17.36 -9.24 -6.62
C PRO A 114 -17.40 -8.32 -5.40
N ILE A 115 -17.31 -8.88 -4.19
CA ILE A 115 -17.36 -8.11 -2.93
C ILE A 115 -16.04 -7.35 -2.75
N ILE A 116 -14.90 -8.02 -2.95
CA ILE A 116 -13.57 -7.38 -2.92
C ILE A 116 -13.51 -6.28 -3.98
N TYR A 117 -13.92 -6.58 -5.22
CA TYR A 117 -13.94 -5.62 -6.31
C TYR A 117 -14.74 -4.36 -5.97
N LYS A 118 -15.94 -4.50 -5.39
CA LYS A 118 -16.75 -3.36 -4.94
C LYS A 118 -16.07 -2.56 -3.84
N THR A 119 -15.49 -3.24 -2.86
CA THR A 119 -14.81 -2.61 -1.71
C THR A 119 -13.58 -1.82 -2.16
N GLU A 120 -12.78 -2.40 -3.07
CA GLU A 120 -11.62 -1.77 -3.69
C GLU A 120 -12.01 -0.50 -4.45
N ASN A 121 -13.02 -0.58 -5.32
CA ASN A 121 -13.49 0.57 -6.07
C ASN A 121 -14.06 1.68 -5.18
N LEU A 122 -14.66 1.32 -4.04
CA LEU A 122 -15.14 2.30 -3.08
C LEU A 122 -13.97 3.07 -2.43
N MET A 123 -12.88 2.38 -2.08
CA MET A 123 -11.64 3.01 -1.60
C MET A 123 -11.01 3.91 -2.67
N ARG A 124 -10.89 3.42 -3.91
CA ARG A 124 -10.39 4.23 -5.04
C ARG A 124 -11.24 5.48 -5.24
N LYS A 125 -12.58 5.36 -5.15
CA LYS A 125 -13.51 6.49 -5.24
C LYS A 125 -13.31 7.51 -4.13
N LEU A 126 -13.10 7.07 -2.88
CA LEU A 126 -12.79 7.97 -1.76
C LEU A 126 -11.51 8.74 -2.02
N ILE A 127 -10.43 8.04 -2.35
CA ILE A 127 -9.13 8.67 -2.62
C ILE A 127 -9.25 9.65 -3.78
N ALA A 128 -9.88 9.25 -4.90
CA ALA A 128 -10.03 10.08 -6.07
C ALA A 128 -10.79 11.39 -5.76
N LYS A 129 -11.94 11.28 -5.08
CA LYS A 129 -12.74 12.45 -4.73
C LYS A 129 -12.03 13.33 -3.71
N PHE A 130 -11.37 12.72 -2.72
CA PHE A 130 -10.62 13.46 -1.71
C PHE A 130 -9.55 14.31 -2.36
N MET A 131 -8.77 13.71 -3.27
CA MET A 131 -7.70 14.40 -3.98
C MET A 131 -8.23 15.49 -4.91
N ALA A 132 -9.25 15.19 -5.72
CA ALA A 132 -9.81 16.15 -6.66
C ALA A 132 -10.39 17.40 -5.98
N ILE A 133 -11.03 17.24 -4.81
CA ILE A 133 -11.61 18.35 -4.04
C ILE A 133 -10.51 19.14 -3.29
N SER A 134 -9.51 18.43 -2.77
CA SER A 134 -8.47 18.99 -1.92
C SER A 134 -7.40 19.74 -2.70
N ILE A 135 -6.96 19.16 -3.82
CA ILE A 135 -5.79 19.59 -4.59
C ILE A 135 -6.21 20.24 -5.92
N GLY A 136 -7.36 19.86 -6.48
CA GLY A 136 -7.84 20.32 -7.80
C GLY A 136 -7.75 19.23 -8.86
N TYR A 137 -8.23 19.48 -10.08
CA TYR A 137 -8.43 18.47 -11.14
C TYR A 137 -7.14 17.88 -11.73
N ASP A 138 -6.01 18.61 -11.69
CA ASP A 138 -4.76 18.23 -12.38
C ASP A 138 -3.89 17.20 -11.61
N TRP A 139 -4.37 16.69 -10.48
CA TRP A 139 -3.62 15.74 -9.64
C TRP A 139 -3.55 14.31 -10.20
N SER A 140 -4.52 13.90 -11.04
CA SER A 140 -4.57 12.52 -11.57
C SER A 140 -3.60 12.28 -12.71
N ASP A 141 -3.20 13.34 -13.40
CA ASP A 141 -2.04 13.30 -14.29
C ASP A 141 -0.78 13.09 -13.41
N ALA A 142 -0.77 13.61 -12.18
CA ALA A 142 0.40 13.76 -11.31
C ALA A 142 0.97 12.54 -10.55
N SER A 143 0.79 11.28 -10.98
CA SER A 143 1.37 10.19 -10.17
C SER A 143 1.76 8.86 -10.81
N THR A 144 1.68 8.63 -12.14
CA THR A 144 1.93 7.29 -12.71
C THR A 144 3.40 6.99 -13.12
N PRO A 145 4.11 6.01 -12.54
CA PRO A 145 5.43 5.55 -12.97
C PRO A 145 5.39 4.61 -14.19
N LYS A 146 6.47 4.61 -14.99
CA LYS A 146 6.56 3.89 -16.28
C LYS A 146 6.62 2.36 -16.18
N GLU A 147 7.16 1.76 -15.11
CA GLU A 147 7.17 0.28 -14.96
C GLU A 147 5.75 -0.34 -14.95
N VAL A 148 4.75 0.45 -14.56
CA VAL A 148 3.34 0.04 -14.53
C VAL A 148 2.70 0.17 -15.92
N LEU A 149 3.07 1.20 -16.69
CA LEU A 149 2.62 1.43 -18.07
C LEU A 149 3.19 0.42 -19.08
N ASP A 150 4.45 -0.02 -18.90
CA ASP A 150 5.13 -0.93 -19.84
C ASP A 150 4.65 -2.39 -19.71
N SER A 151 3.96 -2.73 -18.60
CA SER A 151 3.32 -4.04 -18.42
C SER A 151 2.02 -4.21 -19.24
N VAL A 152 1.50 -3.11 -19.82
CA VAL A 152 0.24 -3.08 -20.56
C VAL A 152 0.51 -3.01 -22.07
N ARG A 153 0.61 -4.18 -22.71
CA ARG A 153 0.56 -4.28 -24.19
C ARG A 153 -0.86 -4.01 -24.69
N VAL A 154 -1.24 -2.75 -24.97
CA VAL A 154 -2.35 -2.50 -25.93
C VAL A 154 -2.16 -1.17 -26.68
N GLU A 155 -2.08 -1.26 -28.01
CA GLU A 155 -2.22 -0.16 -28.96
C GLU A 155 -3.65 0.41 -28.93
N GLY A 156 -3.81 1.71 -28.64
CA GLY A 156 -5.10 2.38 -28.79
C GLY A 156 -5.24 3.63 -27.93
N LYS A 157 -5.77 4.71 -28.50
CA LYS A 157 -5.94 6.06 -27.92
C LYS A 157 -6.40 6.02 -26.45
N LYS A 158 -5.51 6.45 -25.55
CA LYS A 158 -5.69 6.54 -24.09
C LYS A 158 -6.87 7.42 -23.68
N GLU A 159 -7.82 6.86 -22.94
CA GLU A 159 -8.59 7.63 -21.95
C GLU A 159 -7.67 7.95 -20.77
N LYS A 160 -7.39 9.24 -20.57
CA LYS A 160 -6.29 9.77 -19.75
C LYS A 160 -6.57 9.85 -18.22
N SER A 161 -7.43 9.04 -17.61
CA SER A 161 -8.03 9.45 -16.32
C SER A 161 -7.80 8.61 -15.06
N ASN A 162 -7.01 7.54 -15.04
CA ASN A 162 -7.21 6.54 -13.97
C ASN A 162 -5.95 5.87 -13.38
N PHE A 163 -4.91 6.63 -13.01
CA PHE A 163 -3.73 6.12 -12.28
C PHE A 163 -4.08 5.21 -11.11
N LEU A 164 -5.09 5.60 -10.32
CA LEU A 164 -5.49 4.80 -9.18
C LEU A 164 -5.83 3.37 -9.59
N HIS A 165 -6.33 3.08 -10.80
CA HIS A 165 -6.63 1.71 -11.21
C HIS A 165 -5.40 0.81 -11.36
N GLU A 166 -4.20 1.41 -11.46
CA GLU A 166 -2.95 0.67 -11.58
C GLU A 166 -2.25 0.43 -10.23
N VAL A 167 -2.72 1.10 -9.16
CA VAL A 167 -2.20 0.91 -7.80
C VAL A 167 -2.75 -0.38 -7.19
N ASP A 168 -1.91 -1.20 -6.57
CA ASP A 168 -2.37 -2.46 -5.96
C ASP A 168 -3.29 -2.24 -4.75
N PHE A 169 -4.13 -3.24 -4.45
CA PHE A 169 -5.13 -3.22 -3.39
C PHE A 169 -4.53 -2.78 -2.04
N ILE A 170 -3.39 -3.35 -1.65
CA ILE A 170 -2.77 -3.03 -0.35
C ILE A 170 -2.19 -1.62 -0.34
N GLN A 171 -1.66 -1.15 -1.48
CA GLN A 171 -1.05 0.18 -1.59
C GLN A 171 -2.07 1.31 -1.47
N LEU A 172 -3.34 1.06 -1.82
CA LEU A 172 -4.43 2.01 -1.59
C LEU A 172 -4.52 2.46 -0.12
N SER A 173 -4.24 1.55 0.80
CA SER A 173 -4.29 1.83 2.24
C SER A 173 -3.26 2.90 2.65
N ASN A 174 -2.12 2.97 1.97
CA ASN A 174 -1.04 3.89 2.32
C ASN A 174 -1.45 5.35 2.11
N PHE A 175 -2.31 5.64 1.12
CA PHE A 175 -2.77 7.01 0.87
C PHE A 175 -3.52 7.61 2.06
N LEU A 176 -4.24 6.78 2.83
CA LEU A 176 -5.06 7.24 3.94
C LEU A 176 -4.42 6.94 5.30
N PHE A 177 -3.70 5.83 5.44
CA PHE A 177 -3.29 5.28 6.73
C PHE A 177 -1.77 5.25 6.97
N LYS A 178 -0.95 5.68 6.00
CA LYS A 178 0.50 5.83 6.22
C LYS A 178 0.75 7.03 7.11
N LYS A 179 1.51 6.83 8.19
CA LYS A 179 1.90 7.90 9.12
C LYS A 179 3.01 8.74 8.51
N TYR A 180 2.91 10.05 8.70
CA TYR A 180 3.93 11.01 8.34
C TYR A 180 4.05 12.09 9.42
N ASN A 181 5.19 12.78 9.46
CA ASN A 181 5.46 13.86 10.41
C ASN A 181 5.47 15.19 9.66
N LYS A 182 4.86 16.21 10.26
CA LYS A 182 4.92 17.58 9.74
C LYS A 182 6.28 18.25 9.99
N ALA A 183 6.96 17.86 11.07
CA ALA A 183 8.27 18.37 11.45
C ALA A 183 9.19 17.24 11.89
N ASP A 184 10.49 17.40 11.66
CA ASP A 184 11.50 16.44 12.08
C ASP A 184 11.54 16.37 13.62
N SER A 185 11.38 15.17 14.15
CA SER A 185 11.46 14.85 15.59
C SER A 185 12.81 15.25 16.19
N SER A 186 13.88 15.25 15.38
CA SER A 186 15.22 15.70 15.80
C SER A 186 15.21 17.18 16.22
N ARG A 187 14.50 18.03 15.48
CA ARG A 187 14.36 19.46 15.78
C ARG A 187 13.61 19.73 17.07
N PHE A 188 12.63 18.89 17.40
CA PHE A 188 11.98 18.98 18.70
C PHE A 188 12.98 18.68 19.82
N LEU A 189 13.74 17.58 19.71
CA LEU A 189 14.75 17.22 20.69
C LEU A 189 15.85 18.28 20.82
N ASP A 190 16.25 18.91 19.72
CA ASP A 190 17.21 20.01 19.74
C ASP A 190 16.60 21.27 20.39
N SER A 191 15.33 21.58 20.13
CA SER A 191 14.63 22.68 20.80
C SER A 191 14.46 22.47 22.31
N LEU A 192 14.55 21.23 22.79
CA LEU A 192 14.54 20.92 24.22
C LEU A 192 15.89 21.17 24.89
N LYS A 193 17.01 21.08 24.14
CA LYS A 193 18.36 21.26 24.71
C LYS A 193 18.64 22.69 25.16
N GLU A 194 17.92 23.66 24.59
CA GLU A 194 18.05 25.09 24.91
C GLU A 194 17.03 25.57 25.95
N LYS A 195 16.13 24.71 26.42
CA LYS A 195 15.08 25.05 27.38
C LYS A 195 15.51 24.71 28.81
N PHE A 196 15.09 25.54 29.76
CA PHE A 196 15.31 25.32 31.19
C PHE A 196 14.23 24.41 31.79
N ASP A 197 14.54 23.71 32.89
CA ASP A 197 13.67 22.70 33.53
C ASP A 197 12.29 23.23 33.98
N ASP A 198 12.16 24.55 34.13
CA ASP A 198 10.95 25.26 34.56
C ASP A 198 10.07 25.73 33.38
N GLU A 199 10.48 25.51 32.12
CA GLU A 199 9.66 25.86 30.96
C GLU A 199 8.50 24.89 30.72
N VAL A 200 7.28 25.44 30.63
CA VAL A 200 6.07 24.66 30.36
C VAL A 200 5.85 24.53 28.85
N ILE A 201 5.96 23.29 28.35
CA ILE A 201 5.64 22.95 26.95
C ILE A 201 4.15 22.64 26.84
N LYS A 202 3.44 23.31 25.93
CA LYS A 202 2.02 23.01 25.71
C LYS A 202 1.90 21.75 24.86
N VAL A 203 0.89 20.93 25.17
CA VAL A 203 0.56 19.74 24.37
C VAL A 203 0.31 20.09 22.89
N GLY A 204 -0.17 21.30 22.60
CA GLY A 204 -0.32 21.79 21.23
C GLY A 204 1.00 21.84 20.45
N ASP A 205 2.10 22.19 21.11
CA ASP A 205 3.43 22.30 20.51
C ASP A 205 4.03 20.92 20.22
N LEU A 206 3.59 19.89 20.96
CA LEU A 206 3.99 18.49 20.76
C LEU A 206 3.25 17.84 19.59
N LYS A 207 2.02 18.29 19.29
CA LYS A 207 1.17 17.68 18.25
C LYS A 207 1.76 17.82 16.85
N SER A 208 2.57 18.84 16.57
CA SER A 208 3.25 19.00 15.27
C SER A 208 4.36 17.98 15.01
N PHE A 209 4.84 17.30 16.06
CA PHE A 209 5.90 16.30 15.99
C PHE A 209 5.39 14.86 16.13
N SER A 210 4.10 14.70 16.45
CA SER A 210 3.48 13.38 16.53
C SER A 210 3.12 12.89 15.12
N PRO A 211 3.49 11.66 14.74
CA PRO A 211 3.10 11.09 13.46
C PRO A 211 1.57 10.94 13.37
N PHE A 212 1.00 11.38 12.25
CA PHE A 212 -0.43 11.23 11.96
C PHE A 212 -0.67 10.76 10.53
N THR A 213 -1.88 10.30 10.27
CA THR A 213 -2.35 9.81 8.98
C THR A 213 -3.30 10.80 8.32
N ASN A 214 -3.49 10.69 7.00
CA ASN A 214 -4.51 11.47 6.29
C ASN A 214 -5.91 11.13 6.82
N TRP A 215 -6.16 9.88 7.19
CA TRP A 215 -7.42 9.48 7.81
C TRP A 215 -7.68 10.19 9.14
N GLU A 216 -6.69 10.20 10.04
CA GLU A 216 -6.79 10.89 11.34
C GLU A 216 -7.04 12.39 11.15
N LYS A 217 -6.34 13.01 10.21
CA LYS A 217 -6.41 14.45 9.95
C LYS A 217 -7.78 14.86 9.38
N TYR A 218 -8.30 14.12 8.40
CA TYR A 218 -9.44 14.59 7.59
C TYR A 218 -10.77 13.86 7.87
N PHE A 219 -10.74 12.59 8.31
CA PHE A 219 -11.95 11.74 8.35
C PHE A 219 -12.28 11.20 9.73
N SER A 220 -11.29 10.85 10.56
CA SER A 220 -11.48 10.09 11.81
C SER A 220 -12.55 10.67 12.74
N LYS A 221 -12.53 11.98 12.97
CA LYS A 221 -13.48 12.69 13.83
C LYS A 221 -14.89 12.80 13.24
N LYS A 222 -14.99 12.86 11.91
CA LYS A 222 -16.27 12.97 11.18
C LYS A 222 -16.98 11.62 11.12
N VAL A 223 -16.21 10.54 10.95
CA VAL A 223 -16.72 9.17 10.82
C VAL A 223 -16.73 8.41 12.16
N ASN A 224 -16.13 8.99 13.20
CA ASN A 224 -15.90 8.35 14.49
C ASN A 224 -15.26 6.96 14.36
N CYS A 225 -14.19 6.90 13.57
CA CYS A 225 -13.49 5.66 13.24
C CYS A 225 -11.98 5.87 13.20
N ASP A 226 -11.27 5.02 13.94
CA ASP A 226 -9.82 5.08 14.06
C ASP A 226 -9.10 4.52 12.82
N SER A 227 -7.91 5.06 12.53
CA SER A 227 -7.10 4.65 11.37
C SER A 227 -6.64 3.19 11.47
N GLU A 228 -6.25 2.72 12.66
CA GLU A 228 -5.74 1.36 12.88
C GLU A 228 -6.84 0.31 12.68
N TYR A 229 -8.06 0.67 13.08
CA TYR A 229 -9.24 -0.17 12.92
C TYR A 229 -9.52 -0.52 11.46
N LEU A 230 -9.45 0.48 10.57
CA LEU A 230 -9.66 0.28 9.13
C LEU A 230 -8.46 -0.38 8.46
N ARG A 231 -7.23 0.01 8.84
CA ARG A 231 -6.00 -0.56 8.26
C ARG A 231 -5.94 -2.07 8.48
N SER A 232 -6.10 -2.53 9.71
CA SER A 232 -6.05 -3.97 10.06
C SER A 232 -7.11 -4.79 9.31
N ARG A 233 -8.31 -4.24 9.11
CA ARG A 233 -9.38 -4.87 8.32
C ARG A 233 -9.07 -4.89 6.83
N TRP A 234 -8.47 -3.82 6.31
CA TRP A 234 -8.04 -3.75 4.92
C TRP A 234 -6.93 -4.76 4.61
N GLU A 235 -5.96 -4.92 5.51
CA GLU A 235 -4.92 -5.96 5.43
C GLU A 235 -5.53 -7.36 5.40
N ARG A 236 -6.56 -7.62 6.23
CA ARG A 236 -7.28 -8.88 6.21
C ARG A 236 -8.05 -9.13 4.92
N LEU A 237 -8.68 -8.11 4.32
CA LEU A 237 -9.27 -8.22 2.98
C LEU A 237 -8.22 -8.53 1.91
N TYR A 238 -7.01 -7.98 2.05
CA TYR A 238 -5.91 -8.28 1.12
C TYR A 238 -5.50 -9.76 1.19
N GLU A 239 -5.49 -10.39 2.37
CA GLU A 239 -5.26 -11.83 2.49
C GLU A 239 -6.31 -12.65 1.71
N TYR A 240 -7.59 -12.30 1.84
CA TYR A 240 -8.66 -12.96 1.08
C TYR A 240 -8.55 -12.73 -0.43
N ARG A 241 -8.23 -11.50 -0.85
CA ARG A 241 -7.95 -11.17 -2.25
C ARG A 241 -6.84 -12.05 -2.81
N CYS A 242 -5.75 -12.24 -2.06
CA CYS A 242 -4.64 -13.10 -2.46
C CYS A 242 -5.05 -14.57 -2.59
N LYS A 243 -5.86 -15.09 -1.66
CA LYS A 243 -6.37 -16.47 -1.73
C LYS A 243 -7.25 -16.69 -2.96
N ILE A 244 -8.17 -15.76 -3.23
CA ILE A 244 -9.08 -15.81 -4.37
C ILE A 244 -8.31 -15.71 -5.69
N ALA A 245 -7.41 -14.74 -5.82
CA ALA A 245 -6.63 -14.53 -7.05
C ALA A 245 -5.66 -15.67 -7.38
N HIS A 246 -5.13 -16.36 -6.36
CA HIS A 246 -4.23 -17.51 -6.54
C HIS A 246 -4.96 -18.86 -6.57
N CYS A 247 -6.29 -18.86 -6.71
CA CYS A 247 -7.11 -20.07 -6.79
C CYS A 247 -6.88 -21.05 -5.62
N LYS A 248 -6.55 -20.54 -4.41
CA LYS A 248 -6.29 -21.39 -3.23
C LYS A 248 -7.56 -21.90 -2.55
N GLY A 249 -8.74 -21.49 -3.03
CA GLY A 249 -10.02 -21.69 -2.35
C GLY A 249 -10.13 -20.85 -1.07
N ILE A 250 -11.36 -20.56 -0.65
CA ILE A 250 -11.66 -20.03 0.69
C ILE A 250 -12.74 -20.89 1.32
N THR A 251 -12.79 -20.93 2.65
CA THR A 251 -13.84 -21.64 3.41
C THR A 251 -15.08 -20.77 3.56
N LYS A 252 -16.20 -21.39 3.98
CA LYS A 252 -17.44 -20.66 4.27
C LYS A 252 -17.24 -19.60 5.37
N GLN A 253 -16.51 -19.94 6.43
CA GLN A 253 -16.20 -19.01 7.52
C GLN A 253 -15.40 -17.80 7.03
N GLU A 254 -14.45 -18.01 6.11
CA GLU A 254 -13.66 -16.93 5.52
C GLU A 254 -14.50 -16.07 4.56
N LEU A 255 -15.42 -16.66 3.81
CA LEU A 255 -16.36 -15.90 2.99
C LEU A 255 -17.28 -15.03 3.87
N ASP A 256 -17.81 -15.58 4.95
CA ASP A 256 -18.68 -14.84 5.88
C ASP A 256 -17.92 -13.69 6.56
N ASP A 257 -16.66 -13.91 6.93
CA ASP A 257 -15.78 -12.87 7.47
C ASP A 257 -15.44 -11.80 6.43
N LEU A 258 -15.13 -12.18 5.19
CA LEU A 258 -14.93 -11.26 4.06
C LEU A 258 -16.16 -10.36 3.88
N VAL A 259 -17.36 -10.94 3.83
CA VAL A 259 -18.63 -10.20 3.69
C VAL A 259 -18.80 -9.21 4.84
N SER A 260 -18.59 -9.66 6.08
CA SER A 260 -18.71 -8.84 7.28
C SER A 260 -17.75 -7.65 7.26
N ILE A 261 -16.46 -7.91 6.99
CA ILE A 261 -15.42 -6.88 6.95
C ILE A 261 -15.68 -5.89 5.81
N SER A 262 -16.03 -6.38 4.61
CA SER A 262 -16.32 -5.52 3.47
C SER A 262 -17.52 -4.60 3.71
N ASN A 263 -18.57 -5.09 4.38
CA ASN A 263 -19.72 -4.28 4.74
C ASN A 263 -19.34 -3.17 5.74
N ASP A 264 -18.64 -3.53 6.82
CA ASP A 264 -18.19 -2.57 7.85
C ASP A 264 -17.26 -1.49 7.26
N ILE A 265 -16.22 -1.90 6.53
CA ILE A 265 -15.34 -0.95 5.84
C ILE A 265 -16.15 -0.09 4.84
N GLY A 266 -17.05 -0.73 4.09
CA GLY A 266 -17.89 -0.06 3.10
C GLY A 266 -18.70 1.08 3.71
N GLU A 267 -19.31 0.84 4.87
CA GLU A 267 -20.06 1.87 5.62
C GLU A 267 -19.15 3.03 6.05
N LYS A 268 -17.95 2.76 6.58
CA LYS A 268 -17.02 3.82 7.00
C LYS A 268 -16.48 4.65 5.84
N ILE A 269 -16.14 4.00 4.73
CA ILE A 269 -15.69 4.69 3.51
C ILE A 269 -16.83 5.53 2.92
N GLN A 270 -18.07 5.01 2.93
CA GLN A 270 -19.21 5.77 2.44
C GLN A 270 -19.50 6.99 3.33
N ALA A 271 -19.44 6.84 4.66
CA ALA A 271 -19.55 7.98 5.57
C ALA A 271 -18.44 9.03 5.35
N ALA A 272 -17.20 8.60 5.09
CA ALA A 272 -16.10 9.49 4.73
C ALA A 272 -16.39 10.25 3.43
N LEU A 273 -16.87 9.54 2.40
CA LEU A 273 -17.28 10.09 1.10
C LEU A 273 -18.38 11.14 1.23
N ASP A 274 -19.36 10.91 2.10
CA ASP A 274 -20.47 11.83 2.32
C ASP A 274 -20.01 13.11 3.06
N SER A 275 -19.02 12.98 3.93
CA SER A 275 -18.43 14.11 4.69
C SER A 275 -17.38 14.92 3.93
N ILE A 276 -17.04 14.51 2.70
CA ILE A 276 -15.88 15.04 1.97
C ILE A 276 -16.04 16.52 1.57
N GLY A 277 -17.28 16.95 1.34
CA GLY A 277 -17.58 18.35 1.01
C GLY A 277 -17.31 19.31 2.16
N ASP A 278 -17.27 18.80 3.39
CA ASP A 278 -17.01 19.56 4.61
C ASP A 278 -15.52 19.60 4.98
N VAL A 279 -14.64 19.12 4.09
CA VAL A 279 -13.20 19.10 4.29
C VAL A 279 -12.60 20.38 3.70
N HIS A 280 -12.26 21.34 4.56
CA HIS A 280 -11.51 22.53 4.18
C HIS A 280 -10.03 22.31 4.41
N ILE A 281 -9.22 22.52 3.37
CA ILE A 281 -7.76 22.35 3.40
C ILE A 281 -7.10 23.67 3.08
N ALA A 282 -6.22 24.13 3.97
CA ALA A 282 -5.43 25.34 3.76
C ALA A 282 -4.36 25.11 2.68
N GLU A 283 -3.90 26.19 2.02
CA GLU A 283 -2.93 26.10 0.92
C GLU A 283 -1.62 25.38 1.32
N SER A 284 -1.10 25.65 2.51
CA SER A 284 0.09 24.95 3.04
C SER A 284 -0.12 23.45 3.26
N GLU A 285 -1.36 23.04 3.57
CA GLU A 285 -1.71 21.63 3.81
C GLU A 285 -1.98 20.89 2.50
N ARG A 286 -2.41 21.60 1.46
CA ARG A 286 -2.56 21.05 0.11
C ARG A 286 -1.22 20.61 -0.44
N GLU A 287 -0.17 21.41 -0.21
CA GLU A 287 1.19 21.11 -0.64
C GLU A 287 1.74 19.86 0.06
N GLU A 288 1.58 19.79 1.37
CA GLU A 288 1.93 18.63 2.20
C GLU A 288 1.15 17.37 1.75
N LEU A 289 -0.13 17.52 1.44
CA LEU A 289 -0.97 16.44 0.93
C LEU A 289 -0.46 15.92 -0.41
N ALA A 290 -0.15 16.82 -1.35
CA ALA A 290 0.38 16.45 -2.67
C ALA A 290 1.70 15.66 -2.55
N GLU A 291 2.64 16.12 -1.72
CA GLU A 291 3.91 15.43 -1.49
C GLU A 291 3.74 14.02 -0.91
N ASN A 292 2.89 13.87 0.11
CA ASN A 292 2.63 12.58 0.75
C ASN A 292 2.02 11.57 -0.23
N PHE A 293 1.17 12.05 -1.13
CA PHE A 293 0.54 11.20 -2.16
C PHE A 293 1.53 10.83 -3.27
N SER A 294 2.35 11.77 -3.77
CA SER A 294 3.40 11.46 -4.76
C SER A 294 4.42 10.46 -4.22
N GLY A 295 4.82 10.59 -2.94
CA GLY A 295 5.70 9.63 -2.27
C GLY A 295 5.04 8.29 -1.92
N THR A 296 3.73 8.14 -2.13
CA THR A 296 3.01 6.86 -1.95
C THR A 296 2.80 6.13 -3.29
N ALA A 297 2.87 6.87 -4.40
CA ALA A 297 2.69 6.33 -5.74
C ALA A 297 3.88 5.49 -6.24
N SER A 298 5.11 5.80 -5.82
CA SER A 298 6.30 4.98 -6.14
C SER A 298 7.40 5.08 -5.09
N THR A 299 8.22 4.03 -4.98
CA THR A 299 9.35 3.96 -4.05
C THR A 299 10.41 5.01 -4.37
N GLY A 300 10.74 5.22 -5.66
CA GLY A 300 11.73 6.21 -6.08
C GLY A 300 11.29 7.66 -5.81
N ALA A 301 10.00 7.97 -6.01
CA ALA A 301 9.47 9.29 -5.66
C ALA A 301 9.50 9.52 -4.14
N ALA A 302 9.20 8.48 -3.35
CA ALA A 302 9.30 8.55 -1.89
C ALA A 302 10.71 8.88 -1.41
N GLU A 303 11.71 8.20 -1.98
CA GLU A 303 13.12 8.41 -1.65
C GLU A 303 13.57 9.83 -2.01
N PHE A 304 13.27 10.28 -3.24
CA PHE A 304 13.60 11.62 -3.69
C PHE A 304 13.01 12.68 -2.75
N ILE A 305 11.71 12.60 -2.43
CA ILE A 305 11.03 13.58 -1.57
C ILE A 305 11.64 13.60 -0.17
N ALA A 306 11.97 12.43 0.39
CA ALA A 306 12.62 12.35 1.70
C ALA A 306 13.99 13.05 1.70
N LYS A 307 14.82 12.82 0.66
CA LYS A 307 16.12 13.49 0.52
C LYS A 307 16.00 14.98 0.26
N TYR A 308 15.04 15.39 -0.56
CA TYR A 308 14.75 16.80 -0.81
C TYR A 308 14.34 17.54 0.47
N ASN A 309 13.51 16.94 1.31
CA ASN A 309 13.14 17.51 2.61
C ASN A 309 14.34 17.63 3.56
N LYS A 310 15.25 16.63 3.55
CA LYS A 310 16.54 16.72 4.27
C LYS A 310 17.39 17.88 3.76
N LEU A 311 17.47 18.09 2.45
CA LEU A 311 18.17 19.20 1.82
C LEU A 311 17.58 20.56 2.25
N ILE A 312 16.25 20.72 2.26
CA ILE A 312 15.59 21.94 2.75
C ILE A 312 15.98 22.20 4.21
N ALA A 313 15.88 21.18 5.07
CA ALA A 313 16.17 21.32 6.49
C ALA A 313 17.63 21.76 6.72
N LEU A 314 18.58 21.12 6.03
CA LEU A 314 20.00 21.42 6.15
C LEU A 314 20.35 22.81 5.60
N THR A 315 19.84 23.17 4.43
CA THR A 315 20.05 24.50 3.81
C THR A 315 19.55 25.61 4.73
N LYS A 316 18.39 25.41 5.36
CA LYS A 316 17.83 26.32 6.35
C LYS A 316 18.73 26.44 7.58
N SER A 317 19.21 25.32 8.13
CA SER A 317 20.11 25.32 9.29
C SER A 317 21.43 26.07 9.00
N VAL A 318 22.00 25.89 7.81
CA VAL A 318 23.21 26.62 7.38
C VAL A 318 22.92 28.12 7.25
N CYS A 319 21.76 28.51 6.71
CA CYS A 319 21.35 29.92 6.69
C CYS A 319 21.22 30.50 8.10
N GLU A 320 20.63 29.76 9.04
CA GLU A 320 20.47 30.19 10.44
C GLU A 320 21.83 30.35 11.15
N LEU A 321 22.77 29.44 10.93
CA LEU A 321 24.13 29.53 11.49
C LEU A 321 24.96 30.69 10.92
N THR A 322 24.69 31.10 9.68
CA THR A 322 25.45 32.15 8.97
C THR A 322 24.78 33.53 9.01
N SER A 323 23.61 33.66 9.62
CA SER A 323 22.81 34.89 9.62
C SER A 323 22.63 35.49 11.02
N ASN A 324 22.43 36.80 11.07
CA ASN A 324 21.90 37.54 12.22
C ASN A 324 20.73 38.44 11.80
N GLU A 325 20.22 39.26 12.72
CA GLU A 325 19.05 40.13 12.47
C GLU A 325 19.26 41.16 11.35
N LYS A 326 20.51 41.53 11.04
CA LYS A 326 20.85 42.52 10.01
C LYS A 326 20.98 41.93 8.61
N ASP A 327 21.12 40.60 8.51
CA ASP A 327 21.30 39.88 7.25
C ASP A 327 19.99 39.79 6.44
N ILE A 328 20.12 39.72 5.11
CA ILE A 328 18.98 39.66 4.18
C ILE A 328 18.09 38.43 4.41
N TYR A 329 18.68 37.31 4.84
CA TYR A 329 17.93 36.11 5.22
C TYR A 329 16.87 36.40 6.30
N SER A 330 17.17 37.27 7.25
CA SER A 330 16.30 37.58 8.40
C SER A 330 15.22 38.63 8.09
N LYS A 331 15.33 39.36 6.97
CA LYS A 331 14.45 40.51 6.66
C LYS A 331 13.02 40.15 6.26
N HIS A 332 12.81 39.01 5.60
CA HIS A 332 11.50 38.58 5.13
C HIS A 332 11.29 37.10 5.40
N ASP A 333 10.08 36.72 5.79
CA ASP A 333 9.74 35.33 6.09
C ASP A 333 9.85 34.40 4.87
N THR A 334 9.62 34.94 3.67
CA THR A 334 9.84 34.26 2.39
C THR A 334 11.29 33.80 2.18
N ASN A 335 12.27 34.48 2.77
CA ASN A 335 13.68 34.07 2.70
C ASN A 335 13.96 32.86 3.59
N LYS A 336 13.14 32.63 4.62
CA LYS A 336 13.25 31.51 5.56
C LYS A 336 12.50 30.26 5.08
N THR A 337 11.61 30.41 4.10
CA THR A 337 10.75 29.32 3.59
C THR A 337 11.09 28.89 2.16
N ASN A 338 11.69 29.75 1.33
CA ASN A 338 12.03 29.44 -0.05
C ASN A 338 13.50 29.00 -0.21
N ILE A 339 13.72 27.71 -0.51
CA ILE A 339 15.07 27.13 -0.65
C ILE A 339 15.93 27.81 -1.73
N ARG A 340 15.34 28.37 -2.78
CA ARG A 340 16.09 29.12 -3.81
C ARG A 340 16.59 30.46 -3.30
N MET A 341 15.81 31.14 -2.46
CA MET A 341 16.27 32.37 -1.81
C MET A 341 17.40 32.07 -0.83
N GLN A 342 17.30 30.94 -0.12
CA GLN A 342 18.33 30.44 0.78
C GLN A 342 19.64 30.11 0.04
N SER A 343 19.56 29.37 -1.08
CA SER A 343 20.75 29.04 -1.87
C SER A 343 21.41 30.28 -2.47
N GLN A 344 20.62 31.25 -2.96
CA GLN A 344 21.13 32.53 -3.45
C GLN A 344 21.82 33.34 -2.35
N TYR A 345 21.28 33.32 -1.12
CA TYR A 345 21.89 33.97 0.03
C TYR A 345 23.24 33.32 0.40
N LEU A 346 23.28 32.00 0.54
CA LEU A 346 24.51 31.27 0.87
C LEU A 346 25.59 31.42 -0.19
N CYS A 347 25.21 31.43 -1.47
CA CYS A 347 26.15 31.60 -2.58
C CYS A 347 26.62 33.06 -2.71
N GLY A 348 25.68 33.99 -2.84
CA GLY A 348 25.98 35.37 -3.18
C GLY A 348 26.48 36.18 -1.98
N ALA A 349 25.74 36.14 -0.87
CA ALA A 349 26.03 37.01 0.28
C ALA A 349 27.12 36.45 1.19
N LYS A 350 27.17 35.11 1.33
CA LYS A 350 28.07 34.45 2.29
C LYS A 350 29.22 33.68 1.67
N GLY A 351 29.18 33.37 0.37
CA GLY A 351 30.22 32.59 -0.30
C GLY A 351 30.42 31.19 0.30
N VAL A 352 29.42 30.66 1.01
CA VAL A 352 29.48 29.37 1.72
C VAL A 352 29.34 28.21 0.74
N ILE A 353 28.60 28.43 -0.34
CA ILE A 353 28.44 27.48 -1.43
C ILE A 353 28.82 28.14 -2.75
N ASP A 354 29.35 27.36 -3.68
CA ASP A 354 29.63 27.85 -5.02
C ASP A 354 28.35 27.94 -5.88
N LYS A 355 28.51 28.53 -7.06
CA LYS A 355 27.39 28.68 -8.02
C LYS A 355 26.85 27.35 -8.51
N GLY A 356 27.70 26.33 -8.65
CA GLY A 356 27.29 25.00 -9.09
C GLY A 356 26.36 24.34 -8.09
N VAL A 357 26.69 24.38 -6.80
CA VAL A 357 25.82 23.89 -5.72
C VAL A 357 24.49 24.65 -5.69
N ALA A 358 24.52 25.98 -5.85
CA ALA A 358 23.29 26.77 -5.90
C ALA A 358 22.39 26.43 -7.11
N GLU A 359 23.00 26.14 -8.27
CA GLU A 359 22.29 25.67 -9.47
C GLU A 359 21.67 24.29 -9.26
N LEU A 360 22.39 23.35 -8.64
CA LEU A 360 21.87 22.03 -8.31
C LEU A 360 20.69 22.10 -7.33
N ILE A 361 20.74 22.97 -6.32
CA ILE A 361 19.59 23.21 -5.41
C ILE A 361 18.39 23.75 -6.18
N SER A 362 18.61 24.69 -7.11
CA SER A 362 17.53 25.22 -7.96
C SER A 362 16.96 24.13 -8.88
N LYS A 363 17.81 23.26 -9.43
CA LYS A 363 17.40 22.11 -10.26
C LYS A 363 16.53 21.14 -9.45
N ALA A 364 16.96 20.79 -8.24
CA ALA A 364 16.20 19.94 -7.31
C ALA A 364 14.83 20.54 -6.97
N GLN A 365 14.73 21.86 -6.76
CA GLN A 365 13.43 22.52 -6.53
C GLN A 365 12.52 22.45 -7.77
N ILE A 366 13.06 22.68 -8.97
CA ILE A 366 12.30 22.58 -10.23
C ILE A 366 11.82 21.15 -10.43
N PHE A 367 12.68 20.16 -10.20
CA PHE A 367 12.34 18.75 -10.31
C PHE A 367 11.30 18.32 -9.27
N ARG A 368 11.40 18.77 -8.01
CA ARG A 368 10.37 18.57 -7.00
C ARG A 368 9.04 19.19 -7.44
N ASN A 369 9.04 20.40 -7.97
CA ASN A 369 7.81 21.01 -8.49
C ASN A 369 7.24 20.24 -9.69
N LYS A 370 8.11 19.66 -10.54
CA LYS A 370 7.70 18.74 -11.61
C LYS A 370 7.07 17.48 -11.02
N LEU A 371 7.67 16.90 -9.98
CA LEU A 371 7.26 15.67 -9.28
C LEU A 371 5.98 15.82 -8.43
N VAL A 372 5.72 17.02 -7.90
CA VAL A 372 4.56 17.27 -7.04
C VAL A 372 3.39 17.88 -7.81
N HIS A 373 3.67 18.73 -8.81
CA HIS A 373 2.65 19.54 -9.49
C HIS A 373 2.48 19.29 -10.99
N ARG A 374 3.34 18.48 -11.62
CA ARG A 374 3.30 18.24 -13.08
C ARG A 374 3.52 16.79 -13.49
N VAL A 375 3.44 15.85 -12.56
CA VAL A 375 3.60 14.45 -12.94
C VAL A 375 2.49 14.08 -13.94
N GLY A 376 2.78 13.14 -14.84
CA GLY A 376 1.96 12.70 -15.99
C GLY A 376 1.48 13.75 -16.98
N ILE A 377 1.78 15.04 -16.80
CA ILE A 377 1.94 15.99 -17.91
C ILE A 377 3.34 15.85 -18.51
N VAL A 378 4.34 15.57 -17.67
CA VAL A 378 5.72 15.32 -18.10
C VAL A 378 6.22 13.99 -17.54
N GLU A 379 6.69 13.13 -18.44
CA GLU A 379 7.31 11.84 -18.09
C GLU A 379 8.52 12.07 -17.16
N ILE A 380 8.59 11.31 -16.07
CA ILE A 380 9.77 11.19 -15.21
C ILE A 380 10.16 9.72 -15.21
N SER A 381 11.35 9.38 -15.70
CA SER A 381 11.84 8.00 -15.66
C SER A 381 12.41 7.65 -14.29
N GLU A 382 12.46 6.35 -13.97
CA GLU A 382 13.13 5.87 -12.75
C GLU A 382 14.61 6.27 -12.74
N SER A 383 15.26 6.29 -13.92
CA SER A 383 16.63 6.78 -14.07
C SER A 383 16.75 8.28 -13.73
N GLU A 384 15.79 9.11 -14.13
CA GLU A 384 15.76 10.54 -13.79
C GLU A 384 15.59 10.74 -12.28
N LEU A 385 14.74 9.93 -11.63
CA LEU A 385 14.59 9.92 -10.16
C LEU A 385 15.89 9.54 -9.46
N ILE A 386 16.57 8.49 -9.90
CA ILE A 386 17.84 8.03 -9.31
C ILE A 386 18.92 9.10 -9.47
N GLU A 387 19.05 9.69 -10.66
CA GLU A 387 20.03 10.75 -10.95
C GLU A 387 19.81 12.00 -10.10
N GLU A 388 18.57 12.48 -10.00
CA GLU A 388 18.25 13.64 -9.18
C GLU A 388 18.41 13.35 -7.68
N THR A 389 18.09 12.12 -7.25
CA THR A 389 18.30 11.67 -5.87
C THR A 389 19.79 11.65 -5.52
N ALA A 390 20.65 11.11 -6.39
CA ALA A 390 22.10 11.12 -6.21
C ALA A 390 22.69 12.54 -6.26
N SER A 391 22.12 13.42 -7.08
CA SER A 391 22.48 14.83 -7.08
C SER A 391 22.19 15.49 -5.75
N ILE A 392 21.05 15.18 -5.10
CA ILE A 392 20.72 15.71 -3.77
C ILE A 392 21.70 15.18 -2.72
N ASP A 393 22.07 13.90 -2.75
CA ASP A 393 23.06 13.35 -1.82
C ASP A 393 24.37 14.13 -1.86
N THR A 394 24.86 14.43 -3.07
CA THR A 394 26.09 15.20 -3.26
C THR A 394 26.01 16.59 -2.61
N ILE A 395 24.86 17.26 -2.71
CA ILE A 395 24.63 18.57 -2.08
C ILE A 395 24.56 18.43 -0.56
N VAL A 396 23.85 17.41 -0.06
CA VAL A 396 23.69 17.15 1.37
C VAL A 396 25.04 16.86 2.01
N ASP A 397 25.89 16.07 1.36
CA ASP A 397 27.25 15.78 1.83
C ASP A 397 28.12 17.03 1.86
N ALA A 398 28.06 17.85 0.80
CA ALA A 398 28.78 19.12 0.75
C ALA A 398 28.36 20.07 1.89
N LEU A 399 27.06 20.25 2.12
CA LEU A 399 26.55 21.09 3.19
C LEU A 399 26.84 20.52 4.59
N SER A 400 26.82 19.19 4.75
CA SER A 400 27.09 18.53 6.04
C SER A 400 28.57 18.57 6.42
N SER A 401 29.47 18.71 5.44
CA SER A 401 30.91 18.84 5.65
C SER A 401 31.37 20.23 6.11
N LEU A 402 30.47 21.23 6.10
CA LEU A 402 30.78 22.59 6.51
C LEU A 402 31.04 22.68 8.02
N ASN A 403 32.12 23.36 8.39
CA ASN A 403 32.48 23.56 9.80
C ASN A 403 31.55 24.61 10.46
N PRO A 404 30.75 24.26 11.49
CA PRO A 404 29.84 25.18 12.15
C PRO A 404 30.51 26.44 12.70
N GLU A 405 31.71 26.33 13.30
CA GLU A 405 32.42 27.48 13.89
C GLU A 405 32.83 28.50 12.83
N SER A 406 33.14 28.04 11.61
CA SER A 406 33.49 28.92 10.50
C SER A 406 32.26 29.62 9.94
N LEU A 407 31.10 28.95 9.96
CA LEU A 407 29.83 29.53 9.53
C LEU A 407 29.37 30.65 10.46
N GLU A 408 29.54 30.50 11.77
CA GLU A 408 29.14 31.53 12.73
C GLU A 408 29.93 32.83 12.59
N ARG A 409 31.20 32.75 12.16
CA ARG A 409 32.04 33.92 11.90
C ARG A 409 31.55 34.76 10.72
N LEU A 410 30.66 34.22 9.89
CA LEU A 410 30.08 34.93 8.74
C LEU A 410 28.81 35.73 9.08
N LYS A 411 28.32 35.66 10.33
CA LYS A 411 27.12 36.41 10.78
C LYS A 411 27.35 37.91 10.58
N GLY A 412 26.44 38.58 9.86
CA GLY A 412 26.50 40.02 9.59
C GLY A 412 27.48 40.47 8.50
N ILE A 413 28.27 39.56 7.90
CA ILE A 413 29.18 39.86 6.79
C ILE A 413 28.46 39.64 5.45
N ASP A 414 28.36 40.66 4.60
CA ASP A 414 27.86 40.51 3.21
C ASP A 414 29.02 40.68 2.23
N LEU A 415 29.48 39.58 1.64
CA LEU A 415 30.61 39.57 0.70
C LEU A 415 30.32 40.34 -0.60
N ARG A 416 29.08 40.76 -0.83
CA ARG A 416 28.70 41.63 -1.97
C ARG A 416 28.92 43.12 -1.67
N ASN A 417 29.14 43.49 -0.41
CA ASN A 417 29.41 44.85 0.03
C ASN A 417 30.82 44.93 0.67
N PRO A 418 31.86 45.25 -0.11
CA PRO A 418 33.25 45.28 0.37
C PRO A 418 33.55 46.29 1.48
N GLN A 419 32.64 47.24 1.74
CA GLN A 419 32.81 48.28 2.76
C GLN A 419 32.63 47.78 4.20
N GLN A 420 32.13 46.55 4.42
CA GLN A 420 31.97 45.97 5.77
C GLN A 420 33.12 45.05 6.21
N SER A 421 34.01 44.67 5.29
CA SER A 421 35.14 43.78 5.55
C SER A 421 36.38 44.46 6.15
N GLU A 422 36.46 45.80 6.15
CA GLU A 422 37.62 46.57 6.65
C GLU A 422 37.49 47.03 8.12
N GLU A 423 36.34 46.85 8.78
CA GLU A 423 36.13 47.28 10.18
C GLU A 423 36.35 46.16 11.22
N GLN A 424 36.79 44.96 10.82
CA GLN A 424 36.95 43.81 11.72
C GLN A 424 38.31 43.07 11.65
N GLU A 425 39.37 43.73 11.18
CA GLU A 425 40.75 43.24 11.41
C GLU A 425 41.38 43.79 12.69
#